data_AF-A0A098S7T4-F1
#
_entry.id   AF-A0A098S7T4-F1
#
_cell.length_a   1.000
_cell.length_b   1.000
_cell.length_c   1.000
_cell.angle_alpha   90.00
_cell.angle_beta   90.00
_cell.angle_gamma   90.00
#
_symmetry.space_group_name_H-M   'P 1'
#
loop_
_entity.id
_entity.type
_entity.pdbx_description
1 polymer ?
#
loop_
_entity_poly.entity_id
_entity_poly.type
_entity_poly.pdbx_seq_one_letter_code
_entity_poly.pdbx_strand_id
1 'polypeptide(L)'
;MNPIARAIYMMFLVSEVHPFDDGNGRIARIMMNAELVHGGSSKIIIPTVYRDDYMLALRRLTRQRDASVFVRMMERASAFSHWLEPVDWEGMHTQLKSASAYGEPDQDGAVLRWAEG
;
A
#
# COMPACT_ATOMS: atom_id res chain seq x y z
N MET A 1 0.28 -14.71 -15.57
CA MET A 1 1.07 -14.24 -14.41
C MET A 1 0.11 -13.53 -13.47
N ASN A 2 0.21 -13.74 -12.15
CA ASN A 2 -0.74 -13.17 -11.17
C ASN A 2 -0.61 -11.62 -11.14
N PRO A 3 -1.68 -10.84 -11.38
CA PRO A 3 -1.64 -9.37 -11.39
C PRO A 3 -1.14 -8.76 -10.07
N ILE A 4 -1.55 -9.33 -8.92
CA ILE A 4 -1.11 -8.86 -7.61
C ILE A 4 0.39 -9.04 -7.43
N ALA A 5 0.94 -10.20 -7.83
CA ALA A 5 2.38 -10.44 -7.74
C ALA A 5 3.19 -9.44 -8.60
N ARG A 6 2.71 -9.13 -9.81
CA ARG A 6 3.32 -8.10 -10.68
C ARG A 6 3.25 -6.71 -10.05
N ALA A 7 2.09 -6.36 -9.48
CA ALA A 7 1.88 -5.08 -8.83
C ALA A 7 2.81 -4.88 -7.61
N ILE A 8 2.90 -5.88 -6.74
CA ILE A 8 3.81 -5.88 -5.58
C ILE A 8 5.26 -5.75 -6.05
N TYR A 9 5.64 -6.48 -7.10
CA TYR A 9 6.97 -6.38 -7.68
C TYR A 9 7.26 -4.98 -8.25
N MET A 10 6.31 -4.38 -8.99
CA MET A 10 6.46 -3.00 -9.51
C MET A 10 6.60 -1.96 -8.39
N MET A 11 5.82 -2.12 -7.30
CA MET A 11 5.92 -1.25 -6.12
C MET A 11 7.31 -1.32 -5.49
N PHE A 12 7.93 -2.51 -5.44
CA PHE A 12 9.29 -2.70 -4.95
C PHE A 12 10.33 -2.15 -5.94
N LEU A 13 10.26 -2.56 -7.21
CA LEU A 13 11.26 -2.25 -8.23
C LEU A 13 11.49 -0.75 -8.40
N VAL A 14 10.41 0.02 -8.54
CA VAL A 14 10.52 1.48 -8.71
C VAL A 14 11.08 2.14 -7.44
N SER A 15 10.65 1.69 -6.26
CA SER A 15 11.12 2.24 -4.99
C SER A 15 12.59 1.93 -4.71
N GLU A 16 13.05 0.74 -5.08
CA GLU A 16 14.44 0.28 -4.90
C GLU A 16 15.39 0.93 -5.90
N VAL A 17 15.04 0.95 -7.19
CA VAL A 17 15.89 1.54 -8.23
C VAL A 17 15.98 3.07 -8.07
N HIS A 18 14.91 3.70 -7.59
CA HIS A 18 14.84 5.13 -7.36
C HIS A 18 15.27 6.00 -8.57
N PRO A 19 14.64 5.81 -9.75
CA PRO A 19 15.15 6.35 -11.01
C PRO A 19 15.03 7.87 -11.21
N PHE A 20 14.26 8.58 -10.36
CA PHE A 20 14.04 10.02 -10.47
C PHE A 20 14.54 10.78 -9.23
N ASP A 21 14.75 12.09 -9.34
CA ASP A 21 15.18 12.94 -8.21
C ASP A 21 14.08 13.12 -7.15
N ASP A 22 12.80 13.13 -7.56
CA ASP A 22 11.63 13.19 -6.68
C ASP A 22 10.47 12.39 -7.30
N GLY A 23 9.53 11.97 -6.46
CA GLY A 23 8.27 11.38 -6.88
C GLY A 23 8.29 9.87 -7.07
N ASN A 24 9.40 9.18 -6.79
CA ASN A 24 9.52 7.73 -6.95
C ASN A 24 8.40 6.96 -6.24
N GLY A 25 8.03 7.35 -5.00
CA GLY A 25 6.92 6.72 -4.29
C GLY A 25 5.55 6.93 -4.97
N ARG A 26 5.33 8.08 -5.63
CA ARG A 26 4.12 8.35 -6.42
C ARG A 26 4.10 7.47 -7.67
N ILE A 27 5.22 7.41 -8.39
CA ILE A 27 5.37 6.57 -9.59
C ILE A 27 5.22 5.08 -9.24
N ALA A 28 5.81 4.60 -8.15
CA ALA A 28 5.70 3.23 -7.70
C ALA A 28 4.24 2.81 -7.49
N ARG A 29 3.43 3.65 -6.84
CA ARG A 29 1.98 3.40 -6.66
C ARG A 29 1.19 3.44 -7.97
N ILE A 30 1.54 4.32 -8.89
CA ILE A 30 0.92 4.40 -10.21
C ILE A 30 1.23 3.12 -11.01
N MET A 31 2.49 2.71 -11.06
CA MET A 31 2.93 1.50 -11.78
C MET A 31 2.35 0.21 -11.17
N MET A 32 2.32 0.11 -9.84
CA MET A 32 1.61 -0.95 -9.13
C MET A 32 0.15 -1.03 -9.56
N ASN A 33 -0.57 0.09 -9.56
CA ASN A 33 -1.98 0.12 -9.95
C ASN A 33 -2.19 -0.10 -11.46
N ALA A 34 -1.24 0.26 -12.31
CA ALA A 34 -1.30 -0.04 -13.74
C ALA A 34 -1.30 -1.56 -14.00
N GLU A 35 -0.49 -2.32 -13.26
CA GLU A 35 -0.47 -3.79 -13.33
C GLU A 35 -1.80 -4.42 -12.86
N LEU A 36 -2.39 -3.88 -11.79
CA LEU A 36 -3.69 -4.34 -11.29
C LEU A 36 -4.81 -4.05 -12.29
N VAL A 37 -4.85 -2.84 -12.86
CA VAL A 37 -5.83 -2.45 -13.88
C VAL A 37 -5.69 -3.31 -15.13
N HIS A 38 -4.45 -3.54 -15.60
CA HIS A 38 -4.19 -4.41 -16.74
C HIS A 38 -4.69 -5.84 -16.50
N GLY A 39 -4.59 -6.34 -15.27
CA GLY A 39 -5.09 -7.64 -14.86
C GLY A 39 -6.55 -7.70 -14.41
N GLY A 40 -7.32 -6.61 -14.53
CA GLY A 40 -8.72 -6.56 -14.10
C GLY A 40 -8.94 -6.68 -12.58
N SER A 41 -7.93 -6.41 -11.77
CA SER A 41 -7.98 -6.47 -10.30
C SER A 41 -8.31 -5.10 -9.69
N SER A 42 -8.82 -5.09 -8.45
CA SER A 42 -9.05 -3.85 -7.71
C SER A 42 -7.74 -3.10 -7.47
N LYS A 43 -7.80 -1.77 -7.47
CA LYS A 43 -6.65 -0.92 -7.16
C LYS A 43 -6.28 -1.03 -5.68
N ILE A 44 -4.99 -0.88 -5.38
CA ILE A 44 -4.47 -0.80 -4.01
C ILE A 44 -4.21 0.66 -3.65
N ILE A 45 -4.69 1.05 -2.47
CA ILE A 45 -4.42 2.31 -1.78
C ILE A 45 -3.43 2.02 -0.65
N ILE A 46 -2.35 2.82 -0.58
CA ILE A 46 -1.40 2.79 0.53
C ILE A 46 -1.79 3.93 1.48
N PRO A 47 -2.38 3.64 2.65
CA PRO A 47 -2.80 4.69 3.58
C PRO A 47 -1.61 5.37 4.25
N THR A 48 -1.78 6.60 4.74
CA THR A 48 -0.68 7.39 5.34
C THR A 48 -0.07 6.70 6.55
N VAL A 49 -0.91 6.04 7.34
CA VAL A 49 -0.52 5.28 8.54
C VAL A 49 0.48 4.16 8.25
N TYR A 50 0.61 3.73 6.97
CA TYR A 50 1.56 2.70 6.54
C TYR A 50 2.95 3.21 6.22
N ARG A 51 3.20 4.53 6.24
CA ARG A 51 4.46 5.08 5.74
C ARG A 51 5.69 4.45 6.41
N ASP A 52 5.72 4.34 7.74
CA ASP A 52 6.91 3.86 8.44
C ASP A 52 7.08 2.36 8.31
N ASP A 53 5.98 1.60 8.43
CA ASP A 53 5.96 0.16 8.18
C ASP A 53 6.45 -0.17 6.77
N TYR A 54 6.07 0.63 5.78
CA TYR A 54 6.51 0.49 4.39
C TYR A 54 8.02 0.65 4.27
N MET A 55 8.56 1.72 4.85
CA MET A 55 10.00 2.00 4.81
C MET A 55 10.80 0.93 5.57
N LEU A 56 10.29 0.45 6.70
CA LEU A 56 10.90 -0.64 7.47
C LEU A 56 10.87 -1.97 6.70
N ALA A 57 9.73 -2.30 6.08
CA ALA A 57 9.58 -3.51 5.28
C ALA A 57 10.51 -3.51 4.05
N LEU A 58 10.62 -2.37 3.34
CA LEU A 58 11.58 -2.21 2.24
C LEU A 58 13.02 -2.38 2.72
N ARG A 59 13.41 -1.70 3.80
CA ARG A 59 14.78 -1.83 4.36
C ARG A 59 15.10 -3.28 4.71
N ARG A 60 14.14 -4.01 5.29
CA ARG A 60 14.31 -5.43 5.63
C ARG A 60 14.43 -6.31 4.40
N LEU A 61 13.61 -6.08 3.38
CA LEU A 61 13.71 -6.76 2.08
C LEU A 61 15.11 -6.55 1.47
N THR A 62 15.55 -5.31 1.33
CA THR A 62 16.83 -4.98 0.69
C THR A 62 18.04 -5.48 1.48
N ARG A 63 18.07 -5.26 2.80
CA ARG A 63 19.26 -5.52 3.63
C ARG A 63 19.34 -6.96 4.13
N GLN A 64 18.20 -7.62 4.31
CA GLN A 64 18.12 -8.97 4.90
C GLN A 64 17.59 -10.01 3.91
N ARG A 65 17.24 -9.63 2.68
CA ARG A 65 16.65 -10.50 1.65
C ARG A 65 15.35 -11.18 2.11
N ASP A 66 14.64 -10.54 3.03
CA ASP A 66 13.38 -11.03 3.59
C ASP A 66 12.20 -10.22 3.04
N ALA A 67 11.59 -10.75 1.97
CA ALA A 67 10.42 -10.14 1.34
C ALA A 67 9.13 -10.35 2.14
N SER A 68 9.13 -11.21 3.16
CA SER A 68 7.91 -11.67 3.80
C SER A 68 7.14 -10.54 4.49
N VAL A 69 7.85 -9.60 5.11
CA VAL A 69 7.23 -8.42 5.77
C VAL A 69 6.60 -7.50 4.72
N PHE A 70 7.32 -7.24 3.63
CA PHE A 70 6.83 -6.39 2.54
C PHE A 70 5.60 -6.98 1.87
N VAL A 71 5.62 -8.28 1.54
CA VAL A 71 4.48 -8.96 0.91
C VAL A 71 3.26 -8.95 1.84
N ARG A 72 3.41 -9.32 3.12
CA ARG A 72 2.29 -9.29 4.09
C ARG A 72 1.68 -7.89 4.22
N MET A 73 2.52 -6.86 4.22
CA MET A 73 2.04 -5.48 4.26
C MET A 73 1.22 -5.12 3.01
N MET A 74 1.68 -5.52 1.82
CA MET A 74 0.97 -5.26 0.57
C MET A 74 -0.34 -6.05 0.46
N GLU A 75 -0.37 -7.29 0.95
CA GLU A 75 -1.60 -8.09 1.09
C GLU A 75 -2.59 -7.40 2.01
N ARG A 76 -2.12 -6.88 3.15
CA ARG A 76 -2.93 -6.12 4.10
C ARG A 76 -3.50 -4.83 3.48
N ALA A 77 -2.68 -4.09 2.71
CA ALA A 77 -3.14 -2.92 1.95
C ALA A 77 -4.17 -3.28 0.87
N SER A 78 -4.00 -4.43 0.21
CA SER A 78 -4.95 -4.93 -0.78
C SER A 78 -6.29 -5.29 -0.15
N ALA A 79 -6.28 -6.00 0.98
CA ALA A 79 -7.48 -6.36 1.73
C ALA A 79 -8.24 -5.11 2.21
N PHE A 80 -7.51 -4.15 2.79
CA PHE A 80 -8.08 -2.85 3.15
C PHE A 80 -8.73 -2.14 1.96
N SER A 81 -8.04 -2.09 0.81
CA SER A 81 -8.55 -1.42 -0.39
C SER A 81 -9.80 -2.09 -0.96
N HIS A 82 -9.92 -3.42 -0.80
CA HIS A 82 -11.11 -4.18 -1.21
C HIS A 82 -12.30 -3.96 -0.27
N TRP A 83 -12.04 -3.73 1.01
CA TRP A 83 -13.06 -3.44 2.02
C TRP A 83 -13.69 -2.03 1.88
N LEU A 84 -13.04 -1.12 1.15
CA LEU A 84 -13.56 0.22 0.94
C LEU A 84 -14.78 0.21 0.01
N GLU A 85 -15.79 1.02 0.36
CA GLU A 85 -17.03 1.19 -0.39
C GLU A 85 -17.12 2.62 -0.95
N PRO A 86 -16.53 2.89 -2.13
CA PRO A 86 -16.43 4.25 -2.68
C PRO A 86 -17.74 4.66 -3.39
N VAL A 87 -18.85 4.74 -2.65
CA VAL A 87 -20.16 5.18 -3.18
C VAL A 87 -20.20 6.70 -3.34
N ASP A 88 -19.80 7.42 -2.29
CA ASP A 88 -19.70 8.87 -2.26
C ASP A 88 -18.53 9.32 -1.37
N TRP A 89 -18.18 10.61 -1.46
CA TRP A 89 -17.06 11.17 -0.72
C TRP A 89 -17.26 11.12 0.81
N GLU A 90 -18.46 11.44 1.30
CA GLU A 90 -18.72 11.57 2.73
C GLU A 90 -18.66 10.19 3.42
N GLY A 91 -19.28 9.18 2.81
CA GLY A 91 -19.23 7.79 3.25
C GLY A 91 -17.80 7.26 3.23
N MET A 92 -17.08 7.43 2.11
CA MET A 92 -15.70 6.98 1.96
C MET A 92 -14.77 7.67 2.98
N HIS A 93 -14.90 8.98 3.15
CA HIS A 93 -14.11 9.75 4.10
C HIS A 93 -14.36 9.31 5.55
N THR A 94 -15.62 9.03 5.90
CA THR A 94 -16.01 8.48 7.21
C THR A 94 -15.40 7.09 7.43
N GLN A 95 -15.47 6.22 6.43
CA GLN A 95 -14.89 4.86 6.48
C GLN A 95 -13.35 4.90 6.64
N LEU A 96 -12.67 5.77 5.88
CA LEU A 96 -11.22 5.95 5.98
C LEU A 96 -10.80 6.47 7.36
N LYS A 97 -11.58 7.39 7.95
CA LYS A 97 -11.36 7.89 9.30
C LYS A 97 -11.58 6.82 10.37
N SER A 98 -12.66 6.05 10.27
CA SER A 98 -12.92 4.96 11.22
C SER A 98 -11.81 3.91 11.21
N ALA A 99 -11.09 3.79 10.09
CA ALA A 99 -9.97 2.89 9.95
C ALA A 99 -8.59 3.44 10.36
N SER A 100 -8.53 4.69 10.84
CA SER A 100 -7.29 5.41 11.12
C SER A 100 -6.36 5.54 9.90
N ALA A 101 -6.90 5.50 8.67
CA ALA A 101 -6.10 5.47 7.44
C ALA A 101 -5.27 6.75 7.21
N TYR A 102 -5.71 7.88 7.79
CA TYR A 102 -5.02 9.17 7.74
C TYR A 102 -3.99 9.37 8.85
N GLY A 103 -3.88 8.44 9.81
CA GLY A 103 -2.96 8.58 10.93
C GLY A 103 -1.53 8.81 10.48
N GLU A 104 -0.83 9.72 11.16
CA GLU A 104 0.62 9.85 10.98
C GLU A 104 1.34 8.78 11.84
N PRO A 105 2.42 8.17 11.34
CA PRO A 105 3.09 7.08 12.04
C PRO A 105 3.66 7.45 13.43
N ASP A 106 3.92 8.73 13.67
CA ASP A 106 4.51 9.28 14.90
C ASP A 106 3.47 9.59 15.99
N GLN A 107 2.17 9.56 15.65
CA GLN A 107 1.08 9.77 16.60
C GLN A 107 0.56 8.43 17.14
N ASP A 108 0.91 8.14 18.39
CA ASP A 108 0.26 7.16 19.28
C ASP A 108 0.08 5.73 18.73
N GLY A 109 1.04 5.23 17.95
CA GLY A 109 0.97 3.87 17.44
C GLY A 109 -0.28 3.65 16.59
N ALA A 110 -0.64 4.65 15.78
CA ALA A 110 -1.71 4.54 14.81
C ALA A 110 -1.46 3.30 13.94
N VAL A 111 -2.40 2.35 13.99
CA VAL A 111 -2.40 1.14 13.17
C VAL A 111 -3.63 1.21 12.28
N LEU A 112 -3.51 0.78 11.04
CA LEU A 112 -4.67 0.59 10.17
C LEU A 112 -5.59 -0.48 10.77
N ARG A 113 -6.78 -0.06 11.22
CA ARG A 113 -7.76 -0.92 11.88
C ARG A 113 -9.01 -1.00 11.03
N TRP A 114 -9.47 -2.19 10.68
CA TRP A 114 -10.82 -2.39 10.18
C TRP A 114 -11.28 -3.77 10.62
N ALA A 115 -12.59 -3.99 10.62
CA ALA A 115 -13.12 -5.32 10.83
C ALA A 115 -12.76 -6.14 9.58
N GLU A 116 -11.70 -6.93 9.65
CA GLU A 116 -11.53 -8.08 8.76
C GLU A 116 -12.70 -9.01 9.06
N GLY A 117 -13.56 -9.24 8.07
CA GLY A 117 -14.63 -10.24 8.17
C GLY A 117 -14.07 -11.64 8.37
#